data_AF-A0A7C6Y6Y0-F1
#
_entry.id   AF-A0A7C6Y6Y0-F1
#
_cell.length_a   1.000
_cell.length_b   1.000
_cell.length_c   1.000
_cell.angle_alpha   90.00
_cell.angle_beta   90.00
_cell.angle_gamma   90.00
#
_symmetry.space_group_name_H-M   'P 1'
#
loop_
_entity.id
_entity.type
_entity.pdbx_description
1 polymer ?
#
loop_
_entity_poly.entity_id
_entity_poly.type
_entity_poly.pdbx_seq_one_letter_code
_entity_poly.pdbx_strand_id
1 'polypeptide(L)'
;AFNKAVDTYEPAAGKRFTGYAKALIRNSLVDYFRSRQKSDPATLSTLNGIEDSLNRLQTAASLNSYLLELNQRERAYEIECLKELLSRFGLTLPVLVRNSPRHRDTRNCLKDIALKTAGESVLVERICREKRLPLKEIQLLTGAKRKLLEKWRRYLLSLILIASSEEVEGLAEYIWGKGALQAE
;
A
#
# COMPACT_ATOMS: atom_id res chain seq x y z
N ALA A 1 -9.15 -2.32 -20.25
CA ALA A 1 -8.53 -1.58 -19.13
C ALA A 1 -7.25 -2.26 -18.65
N PHE A 2 -7.29 -3.53 -18.22
CA PHE A 2 -6.10 -4.27 -17.79
C PHE A 2 -5.04 -4.39 -18.90
N ASN A 3 -5.42 -4.81 -20.12
CA ASN A 3 -4.49 -4.86 -21.27
C ASN A 3 -3.83 -3.50 -21.51
N LYS A 4 -4.63 -2.42 -21.48
CA LYS A 4 -4.09 -1.06 -21.58
C LYS A 4 -3.08 -0.76 -20.48
N ALA A 5 -3.31 -1.20 -19.24
CA ALA A 5 -2.32 -1.03 -18.18
C ALA A 5 -1.03 -1.80 -18.45
N VAL A 6 -1.10 -3.01 -19.01
CA VAL A 6 0.08 -3.77 -19.44
C VAL A 6 0.83 -3.03 -20.55
N ASP A 7 0.10 -2.49 -21.54
CA ASP A 7 0.68 -1.83 -22.71
C ASP A 7 1.29 -0.46 -22.39
N THR A 8 0.76 0.27 -21.40
CA THR A 8 1.14 1.65 -21.10
C THR A 8 1.89 1.83 -19.77
N TYR A 9 2.28 0.74 -19.12
CA TYR A 9 3.06 0.82 -17.89
C TYR A 9 4.53 1.13 -18.16
N GLU A 10 5.04 2.18 -17.51
CA GLU A 10 6.45 2.55 -17.54
C GLU A 10 7.05 2.36 -16.14
N PRO A 11 7.97 1.40 -15.96
CA PRO A 11 8.67 1.20 -14.68
C PRO A 11 9.43 2.47 -14.23
N ALA A 12 9.93 3.26 -15.18
CA ALA A 12 10.66 4.49 -14.93
C ALA A 12 9.79 5.64 -14.37
N ALA A 13 8.45 5.52 -14.40
CA ALA A 13 7.54 6.54 -13.90
C ALA A 13 7.36 6.51 -12.37
N GLY A 14 8.15 5.69 -11.65
CA GLY A 14 8.22 5.65 -10.18
C GLY A 14 6.99 5.05 -9.49
N LYS A 15 5.98 4.61 -10.23
CA LYS A 15 4.79 3.93 -9.69
C LYS A 15 4.92 2.44 -9.91
N ARG A 16 4.60 1.64 -8.90
CA ARG A 16 4.47 0.19 -9.05
C ARG A 16 3.25 -0.14 -9.94
N PHE A 17 3.37 -1.23 -10.69
CA PHE A 17 2.37 -1.66 -11.68
C PHE A 17 0.97 -1.84 -11.09
N THR A 18 0.89 -2.44 -9.91
CA THR A 18 -0.33 -2.68 -9.14
C THR A 18 -1.14 -1.40 -8.93
N GLY A 19 -0.51 -0.34 -8.39
CA GLY A 19 -1.15 0.96 -8.18
C GLY A 19 -1.58 1.63 -9.49
N TYR A 20 -0.75 1.53 -10.53
CA TYR A 20 -1.06 2.08 -11.86
C TYR A 20 -2.27 1.39 -12.51
N ALA A 21 -2.23 0.05 -12.59
CA ALA A 21 -3.29 -0.76 -13.18
C ALA A 21 -4.62 -0.53 -12.45
N LYS A 22 -4.60 -0.44 -11.12
CA LYS A 22 -5.78 -0.14 -10.31
C LYS A 22 -6.40 1.21 -10.66
N ALA A 23 -5.59 2.26 -10.78
CA ALA A 23 -6.07 3.59 -11.16
C ALA A 23 -6.69 3.57 -12.56
N LEU A 24 -6.07 2.88 -13.51
CA LEU A 24 -6.52 2.79 -14.90
C LEU A 24 -7.83 1.99 -15.02
N ILE A 25 -7.94 0.87 -14.31
CA ILE A 25 -9.18 0.07 -14.23
C ILE A 25 -10.30 0.89 -13.59
N ARG A 26 -10.03 1.59 -12.49
CA ARG A 26 -11.02 2.46 -11.83
C ARG A 26 -11.54 3.53 -12.78
N ASN A 27 -10.63 4.24 -13.46
CA ASN A 27 -11.01 5.28 -14.41
C ASN A 27 -11.83 4.69 -15.57
N SER A 28 -11.42 3.53 -16.09
CA SER A 28 -12.16 2.85 -17.17
C SER A 28 -13.57 2.42 -16.75
N LEU A 29 -13.75 1.94 -15.51
CA LEU A 29 -15.07 1.61 -14.97
C LEU A 29 -15.92 2.86 -14.83
N VAL A 30 -15.37 3.94 -14.28
CA VAL A 30 -16.06 5.23 -14.17
C VAL A 30 -16.48 5.75 -15.54
N ASP A 31 -15.59 5.67 -16.54
CA ASP A 31 -15.88 6.10 -17.91
C ASP A 31 -16.95 5.21 -18.57
N TYR A 32 -16.91 3.90 -18.36
CA TYR A 32 -17.92 2.96 -18.84
C TYR A 32 -19.32 3.26 -18.26
N PHE A 33 -19.43 3.50 -16.96
CA PHE A 33 -20.72 3.82 -16.35
C PHE A 33 -21.23 5.21 -16.75
N ARG A 34 -20.32 6.18 -16.97
CA ARG A 34 -20.68 7.50 -17.52
C ARG A 34 -21.17 7.44 -18.97
N SER A 35 -20.58 6.59 -19.81
CA SER A 35 -20.98 6.47 -21.22
C SER A 35 -22.32 5.74 -21.36
N ARG A 36 -22.56 4.68 -20.57
CA ARG A 36 -23.82 3.93 -20.60
C ARG A 36 -25.03 4.75 -20.13
N GLN A 37 -24.82 5.73 -19.24
CA GLN A 37 -25.85 6.69 -18.83
C GLN A 37 -26.23 7.71 -19.92
N LYS A 38 -25.38 7.95 -20.93
CA LYS A 38 -25.70 8.84 -22.06
C LYS A 38 -26.45 8.12 -23.20
N SER A 39 -26.45 6.79 -23.19
CA SER A 39 -26.83 5.95 -24.34
C SER A 39 -28.01 5.02 -24.06
N ASP A 40 -28.69 5.15 -22.92
CA ASP A 40 -29.90 4.36 -22.64
C ASP A 40 -31.12 5.08 -23.25
N PRO A 41 -31.72 4.59 -24.35
CA PRO A 41 -32.89 5.22 -24.97
C PRO A 41 -34.19 5.03 -24.17
N ALA A 42 -34.18 4.23 -23.08
CA ALA A 42 -35.35 4.05 -22.22
C ALA A 42 -35.69 5.31 -21.38
N THR A 43 -34.78 6.30 -21.28
CA THR A 43 -35.02 7.57 -20.57
C THR A 43 -35.60 8.67 -21.46
N LEU A 44 -35.78 8.44 -22.78
CA LEU A 44 -36.29 9.45 -23.70
C LEU A 44 -37.83 9.59 -23.72
N SER A 45 -38.57 8.90 -22.85
CA SER A 45 -40.05 8.91 -22.88
C SER A 45 -40.78 9.42 -21.64
N THR A 46 -40.08 9.96 -20.64
CA THR A 46 -40.79 10.53 -19.47
C THR A 46 -40.24 11.89 -19.07
N LEU A 47 -41.13 12.88 -19.22
CA LEU A 47 -41.01 14.26 -18.75
C LEU A 47 -40.72 14.29 -17.23
N ASN A 48 -39.45 14.28 -16.80
CA ASN A 48 -39.07 14.75 -15.45
C ASN A 48 -37.55 14.85 -15.29
N GLY A 49 -36.99 16.05 -15.54
CA GLY A 49 -35.56 16.31 -15.32
C GLY A 49 -35.08 16.11 -13.86
N ILE A 50 -36.00 16.07 -12.89
CA ILE A 50 -35.73 15.79 -11.47
C ILE A 50 -35.51 14.29 -11.23
N GLU A 51 -36.30 13.42 -11.85
CA GLU A 51 -36.25 11.97 -11.68
C GLU A 51 -34.98 11.38 -12.31
N ASP A 52 -34.58 11.90 -13.48
CA ASP A 52 -33.28 11.60 -14.09
C ASP A 52 -32.08 12.08 -13.27
N SER A 53 -32.20 13.21 -12.55
CA SER A 53 -31.13 13.68 -11.66
C SER A 53 -31.00 12.79 -10.41
N LEU A 54 -32.13 12.33 -9.87
CA LEU A 54 -32.21 11.37 -8.75
C LEU A 54 -31.61 10.00 -9.13
N ASN A 55 -31.97 9.44 -10.30
CA ASN A 55 -31.40 8.18 -10.79
C ASN A 55 -29.88 8.27 -11.02
N ARG A 56 -29.39 9.41 -11.53
CA ARG A 56 -27.95 9.68 -11.69
C ARG A 56 -27.22 9.71 -10.35
N LEU A 57 -27.77 10.39 -9.35
CA LEU A 57 -27.22 10.46 -8.00
C LEU A 57 -27.24 9.10 -7.31
N GLN A 58 -28.32 8.32 -7.46
CA GLN A 58 -28.47 7.00 -6.86
C GLN A 58 -27.50 5.97 -7.46
N THR A 59 -27.29 6.02 -8.78
CA THR A 59 -26.30 5.15 -9.46
C THR A 59 -24.88 5.53 -9.06
N ALA A 60 -24.56 6.83 -9.00
CA ALA A 60 -23.25 7.30 -8.57
C ALA A 60 -22.96 6.96 -7.09
N ALA A 61 -23.96 7.10 -6.21
CA ALA A 61 -23.88 6.70 -4.82
C ALA A 61 -23.66 5.18 -4.67
N SER A 62 -24.35 4.36 -5.46
CA SER A 62 -24.21 2.90 -5.45
C SER A 62 -22.84 2.44 -5.97
N LEU A 63 -22.28 3.12 -6.97
CA LEU A 63 -20.93 2.86 -7.43
C LEU A 63 -19.90 3.26 -6.37
N ASN A 64 -20.09 4.41 -5.72
CA ASN A 64 -19.19 4.87 -4.68
C ASN A 64 -19.19 3.96 -3.45
N SER A 65 -20.36 3.47 -3.02
CA SER A 65 -20.45 2.48 -1.94
C SER A 65 -19.76 1.17 -2.33
N TYR A 66 -19.98 0.67 -3.54
CA TYR A 66 -19.28 -0.53 -4.04
C TYR A 66 -17.75 -0.36 -4.05
N LEU A 67 -17.26 0.78 -4.54
CA LEU A 67 -15.82 1.06 -4.53
C LEU A 67 -15.28 1.19 -3.10
N LEU A 68 -16.05 1.78 -2.17
CA LEU A 68 -15.65 1.87 -0.77
C LEU A 68 -15.53 0.48 -0.13
N GLU A 69 -16.50 -0.41 -0.36
CA GLU A 69 -16.46 -1.79 0.09
C GLU A 69 -15.26 -2.54 -0.47
N LEU A 70 -14.98 -2.39 -1.77
CA LEU A 70 -13.83 -3.03 -2.40
C LEU A 70 -12.52 -2.59 -1.73
N ASN A 71 -12.34 -1.29 -1.52
CA ASN A 71 -11.16 -0.77 -0.80
C ASN A 71 -11.09 -1.27 0.65
N GLN A 72 -12.21 -1.46 1.33
CA GLN A 72 -12.23 -2.04 2.67
C GLN A 72 -11.79 -3.51 2.65
N ARG A 73 -12.29 -4.31 1.70
CA ARG A 73 -11.89 -5.72 1.53
C ARG A 73 -10.40 -5.85 1.20
N GLU A 74 -9.87 -5.03 0.30
CA GLU A 74 -8.45 -5.00 -0.04
C GLU A 74 -7.58 -4.65 1.18
N ARG A 75 -7.95 -3.62 1.96
CA ARG A 75 -7.22 -3.28 3.19
C ARG A 75 -7.25 -4.41 4.22
N ALA A 76 -8.40 -5.07 4.37
CA ALA A 76 -8.51 -6.22 5.26
C ALA A 76 -7.57 -7.35 4.82
N TYR A 77 -7.50 -7.62 3.51
CA TYR A 77 -6.58 -8.59 2.94
C TYR A 77 -5.11 -8.23 3.20
N GLU A 78 -4.69 -6.98 2.94
CA GLU A 78 -3.31 -6.54 3.23
C GLU A 78 -2.95 -6.67 4.71
N ILE A 79 -3.91 -6.39 5.61
CA ILE A 79 -3.70 -6.56 7.06
C ILE A 79 -3.47 -8.03 7.40
N GLU A 80 -4.21 -8.96 6.78
CA GLU A 80 -3.98 -10.40 6.99
C GLU A 80 -2.64 -10.85 6.41
N CYS A 81 -2.27 -10.41 5.20
CA CYS A 81 -0.93 -10.66 4.63
C CYS A 81 0.17 -10.14 5.56
N LEU A 82 0.01 -8.94 6.13
CA LEU A 82 0.97 -8.40 7.10
C LEU A 82 1.05 -9.27 8.36
N LYS A 83 -0.07 -9.73 8.90
CA LYS A 83 -0.08 -10.61 10.07
C LYS A 83 0.66 -11.93 9.78
N GLU A 84 0.40 -12.55 8.63
CA GLU A 84 1.12 -13.74 8.20
C GLU A 84 2.62 -13.47 8.05
N LEU A 85 3.00 -12.40 7.34
CA LEU A 85 4.38 -12.00 7.15
C LEU A 85 5.10 -11.82 8.49
N LEU A 86 4.51 -11.09 9.43
CA LEU A 86 5.06 -10.87 10.77
C LEU A 86 5.15 -12.17 11.59
N SER A 87 4.14 -13.04 11.48
CA SER A 87 4.10 -14.31 12.21
C SER A 87 5.27 -15.21 11.86
N ARG A 88 5.74 -15.18 10.60
CA ARG A 88 6.93 -15.91 10.15
C ARG A 88 8.17 -15.53 10.95
N PHE A 89 8.23 -14.32 11.52
CA PHE A 89 9.33 -13.82 12.34
C PHE A 89 9.02 -13.80 13.85
N GLY A 90 7.93 -14.44 14.28
CA GLY A 90 7.50 -14.44 15.68
C GLY A 90 7.04 -13.07 16.17
N LEU A 91 6.58 -12.20 15.25
CA LEU A 91 6.03 -10.88 15.55
C LEU A 91 4.50 -10.90 15.43
N THR A 92 3.85 -10.04 16.22
CA THR A 92 2.41 -9.80 16.15
C THR A 92 2.14 -8.31 16.25
N LEU A 93 1.00 -7.84 15.74
CA LEU A 93 0.64 -6.41 15.81
C LEU A 93 0.64 -5.86 17.24
N PRO A 94 0.12 -6.56 18.28
CA PRO A 94 0.22 -6.08 19.66
C PRO A 94 1.66 -5.94 20.16
N VAL A 95 2.56 -6.84 19.74
CA VAL A 95 3.99 -6.74 20.07
C VAL A 95 4.57 -5.50 19.42
N LEU A 96 4.23 -5.19 18.17
CA LEU A 96 4.68 -3.97 17.50
C LEU A 96 4.20 -2.73 18.23
N VAL A 97 2.91 -2.62 18.54
CA VAL A 97 2.34 -1.48 19.28
C VAL A 97 3.09 -1.21 20.58
N ARG A 98 3.40 -2.26 21.35
CA ARG A 98 4.17 -2.15 22.61
C ARG A 98 5.63 -1.73 22.41
N ASN A 99 6.22 -2.08 21.27
CA ASN A 99 7.62 -1.81 20.95
C ASN A 99 7.80 -0.61 20.00
N SER A 100 6.73 0.14 19.73
CA SER A 100 6.78 1.33 18.87
C SER A 100 7.37 2.55 19.61
N PRO A 101 8.25 3.35 18.98
CA PRO A 101 8.76 4.56 19.60
C PRO A 101 7.69 5.64 19.76
N ARG A 102 7.62 6.24 20.96
CA ARG A 102 6.71 7.36 21.27
C ARG A 102 7.11 8.67 20.57
N HIS A 103 8.41 8.93 20.46
CA HIS A 103 8.91 10.17 19.86
C HIS A 103 8.99 10.07 18.34
N ARG A 104 8.56 11.15 17.66
CA ARG A 104 8.55 11.23 16.19
C ARG A 104 9.94 11.06 15.59
N ASP A 105 10.95 11.70 16.18
CA ASP A 105 12.31 11.67 15.63
C ASP A 105 12.90 10.26 15.65
N THR A 106 12.63 9.49 16.70
CA THR A 106 13.02 8.07 16.75
C THR A 106 12.29 7.26 15.69
N ARG A 107 10.99 7.50 15.46
CA ARG A 107 10.25 6.81 14.40
C ARG A 107 10.82 7.12 13.02
N ASN A 108 11.10 8.39 12.74
CA ASN A 108 11.66 8.82 11.45
C ASN A 108 13.04 8.19 11.22
N CYS A 109 13.92 8.24 12.22
CA CYS A 109 15.23 7.59 12.15
C CYS A 109 15.11 6.08 11.84
N LEU A 110 14.19 5.36 12.48
CA LEU A 110 13.98 3.94 12.22
C LEU A 110 13.37 3.67 10.83
N LYS A 111 12.48 4.55 10.35
CA LYS A 111 11.94 4.49 9.00
C LYS A 111 13.05 4.63 7.96
N ASP A 112 13.97 5.57 8.15
CA ASP A 112 15.09 5.78 7.22
C ASP A 112 16.04 4.58 7.21
N ILE A 113 16.36 4.04 8.39
CA ILE A 113 17.18 2.82 8.50
C ILE A 113 16.48 1.65 7.79
N ALA A 114 15.16 1.52 7.95
CA ALA A 114 14.39 0.46 7.32
C ALA A 114 14.40 0.57 5.78
N LEU A 115 14.18 1.78 5.23
CA LEU A 115 14.22 2.00 3.78
C LEU A 115 15.59 1.66 3.19
N LYS A 116 16.67 2.17 3.79
CA LYS A 116 18.04 1.86 3.34
C LYS A 116 18.32 0.36 3.38
N THR A 117 17.86 -0.33 4.43
CA THR A 117 18.05 -1.78 4.56
C THR A 117 17.20 -2.54 3.56
N ALA A 118 15.98 -2.08 3.26
CA ALA A 118 15.06 -2.72 2.32
C ALA A 118 15.51 -2.56 0.86
N GLY A 119 16.25 -1.49 0.54
CA GLY A 119 16.88 -1.30 -0.78
C GLY A 119 18.06 -2.26 -1.05
N GLU A 120 18.64 -2.87 -0.01
CA GLU A 120 19.74 -3.83 -0.16
C GLU A 120 19.19 -5.27 -0.21
N SER A 121 18.99 -5.79 -1.42
CA SER A 121 18.37 -7.10 -1.66
C SER A 121 19.08 -8.24 -0.91
N VAL A 122 20.42 -8.21 -0.86
CA VAL A 122 21.22 -9.23 -0.18
C VAL A 122 20.94 -9.26 1.33
N LEU A 123 20.72 -8.10 1.94
CA LEU A 123 20.38 -8.00 3.36
C LEU A 123 18.96 -8.46 3.64
N VAL A 124 18.01 -8.12 2.77
CA VAL A 124 16.61 -8.57 2.88
C VAL A 124 16.52 -10.09 2.76
N GLU A 125 17.16 -10.68 1.76
CA GLU A 125 17.20 -12.15 1.58
C GLU A 125 17.77 -12.84 2.81
N ARG A 126 18.87 -12.30 3.36
CA ARG A 126 19.49 -12.82 4.56
C ARG A 126 18.55 -12.75 5.77
N ILE A 127 17.86 -11.62 5.96
CA ILE A 127 16.84 -11.47 7.01
C ILE A 127 15.75 -12.53 6.86
N CYS A 128 15.24 -12.73 5.65
CA CYS A 128 14.20 -13.72 5.36
C CYS A 128 14.66 -15.16 5.64
N ARG A 129 15.91 -15.49 5.27
CA ARG A 129 16.49 -16.82 5.48
C ARG A 129 16.81 -17.10 6.95
N GLU A 130 17.50 -16.18 7.62
CA GLU A 130 17.99 -16.37 8.99
C GLU A 130 16.96 -16.01 10.05
N LYS A 131 15.88 -15.32 9.65
CA LYS A 131 14.83 -14.77 10.53
C LYS A 131 15.38 -13.92 11.67
N ARG A 132 16.51 -13.26 11.42
CA ARG A 132 17.26 -12.44 12.37
C ARG A 132 17.70 -11.16 11.69
N LEU A 133 17.85 -10.11 12.51
CA LEU A 133 18.26 -8.79 12.05
C LEU A 133 19.80 -8.70 12.05
N PRO A 134 20.47 -8.54 10.89
CA PRO A 134 21.93 -8.46 10.77
C PRO A 134 22.42 -7.09 11.24
N LEU A 135 22.55 -6.94 12.57
CA LEU A 135 22.81 -5.64 13.21
C LEU A 135 24.14 -5.00 12.80
N LYS A 136 25.17 -5.81 12.52
CA LYS A 136 26.50 -5.28 12.16
C LYS A 136 26.45 -4.64 10.78
N GLU A 137 25.80 -5.31 9.85
CA GLU A 137 25.64 -4.91 8.47
C GLU A 137 24.74 -3.68 8.36
N ILE A 138 23.61 -3.66 9.07
CA ILE A 138 22.75 -2.48 9.15
C ILE A 138 23.49 -1.29 9.76
N GLN A 139 24.31 -1.52 10.79
CA GLN A 139 25.13 -0.47 11.39
C GLN A 139 26.15 0.09 10.39
N LEU A 140 26.81 -0.76 9.60
CA LEU A 140 27.75 -0.33 8.55
C LEU A 140 27.04 0.45 7.44
N LEU A 141 25.88 -0.03 7.00
CA LEU A 141 25.09 0.59 5.93
C LEU A 141 24.53 1.96 6.34
N THR A 142 24.04 2.09 7.57
CA THR A 142 23.25 3.25 7.99
C THR A 142 23.98 4.20 8.95
N GLY A 143 25.12 3.78 9.51
CA GLY A 143 25.83 4.51 10.56
C GLY A 143 25.08 4.53 11.91
N ALA A 144 23.98 3.80 12.04
CA ALA A 144 23.15 3.82 13.24
C ALA A 144 23.85 3.20 14.45
N LYS A 145 23.67 3.80 15.63
CA LYS A 145 24.23 3.28 16.89
C LYS A 145 23.66 1.90 17.20
N ARG A 146 24.53 0.93 17.52
CA ARG A 146 24.12 -0.43 17.90
C ARG A 146 23.04 -0.48 18.97
N LYS A 147 23.15 0.35 20.02
CA LYS A 147 22.16 0.45 21.11
C LYS A 147 20.76 0.82 20.60
N LEU A 148 20.66 1.66 19.56
CA LEU A 148 19.38 2.03 18.95
C LEU A 148 18.76 0.84 18.22
N LEU A 149 19.57 0.15 17.39
CA LEU A 149 19.13 -1.01 16.61
C LEU A 149 18.67 -2.16 17.51
N GLU A 150 19.44 -2.46 18.57
CA GLU A 150 19.08 -3.51 19.53
C GLU A 150 17.80 -3.19 20.29
N LYS A 151 17.65 -1.94 20.77
CA LYS A 151 16.47 -1.49 21.50
C LYS A 151 15.19 -1.61 20.66
N TRP A 152 15.26 -1.26 19.38
CA TRP A 152 14.10 -1.21 18.49
C TRP A 152 14.03 -2.37 17.50
N ARG A 153 14.82 -3.44 17.69
CA ARG A 153 14.99 -4.52 16.70
C ARG A 153 13.69 -5.10 16.16
N ARG A 154 12.68 -5.27 17.02
CA ARG A 154 11.36 -5.85 16.64
C ARG A 154 10.59 -4.91 15.74
N TYR A 155 10.55 -3.63 16.10
CA TYR A 155 9.89 -2.59 15.32
C TYR A 155 10.63 -2.34 14.00
N LEU A 156 11.96 -2.25 14.04
CA LEU A 156 12.79 -2.09 12.85
C LEU A 156 12.62 -3.26 11.88
N LEU A 157 12.64 -4.51 12.37
CA LEU A 157 12.38 -5.69 11.55
C LEU A 157 11.01 -5.59 10.85
N SER A 158 9.95 -5.19 11.57
CA SER A 158 8.64 -5.02 10.92
C SER A 158 8.64 -3.95 9.83
N LEU A 159 9.35 -2.84 10.03
CA LEU A 159 9.43 -1.80 9.00
C LEU A 159 10.17 -2.30 7.76
N ILE A 160 11.26 -3.04 7.93
CA ILE A 160 12.02 -3.62 6.81
C ILE A 160 11.13 -4.57 6.01
N LEU A 161 10.42 -5.47 6.70
CA LEU A 161 9.51 -6.44 6.06
C LEU A 161 8.38 -5.75 5.29
N ILE A 162 7.81 -4.67 5.84
CA ILE A 162 6.76 -3.91 5.14
C ILE A 162 7.34 -3.18 3.92
N ALA A 163 8.53 -2.58 4.05
CA ALA A 163 9.16 -1.85 2.96
C ALA A 163 9.59 -2.77 1.80
N SER A 164 10.02 -4.00 2.10
CA SER A 164 10.50 -4.97 1.13
C SER A 164 9.42 -5.89 0.55
N SER A 165 8.16 -5.78 0.98
CA SER A 165 7.07 -6.66 0.55
C SER A 165 6.14 -5.95 -0.43
N GLU A 166 5.80 -6.64 -1.52
CA GLU A 166 4.83 -6.16 -2.51
C GLU A 166 3.38 -6.38 -2.06
N GLU A 167 3.14 -7.42 -1.25
CA GLU A 167 1.79 -7.83 -0.79
C GLU A 167 1.14 -6.83 0.17
N VAL A 168 1.92 -5.96 0.80
CA VAL A 168 1.47 -4.96 1.78
C VAL A 168 1.79 -3.53 1.35
N GLU A 169 1.92 -3.30 0.04
CA GLU A 169 2.28 -2.01 -0.54
C GLU A 169 1.34 -0.88 -0.09
N GLY A 170 0.01 -1.12 -0.09
CA GLY A 170 -0.97 -0.13 0.33
C GLY A 170 -0.76 0.32 1.78
N LEU A 171 -0.45 -0.62 2.68
CA LEU A 171 -0.10 -0.32 4.07
C LEU A 171 1.19 0.49 4.20
N ALA A 172 2.17 0.27 3.32
CA ALA A 172 3.42 1.00 3.35
C ALA A 172 3.21 2.50 3.03
N GLU A 173 2.24 2.86 2.18
CA GLU A 173 1.84 4.27 1.98
C GLU A 173 1.34 4.95 3.27
N TYR A 174 0.69 4.23 4.19
CA TYR A 174 0.26 4.79 5.47
C TYR A 174 1.43 5.08 6.41
N ILE A 175 2.55 4.36 6.25
CA ILE A 175 3.72 4.50 7.11
C ILE A 175 4.63 5.62 6.59
N TRP A 176 4.93 5.64 5.29
CA TRP A 176 5.89 6.60 4.72
C TRP A 176 5.23 7.78 4.00
N GLY A 177 3.93 7.71 3.74
CA GLY A 177 3.23 8.68 2.88
C GLY A 177 3.34 8.30 1.41
N LYS A 178 2.45 8.87 0.59
CA LYS A 178 2.46 8.66 -0.87
C LYS A 178 3.80 9.11 -1.46
N GLY A 179 4.44 8.25 -2.25
CA GLY A 179 5.68 8.56 -2.98
C GLY A 179 6.99 8.30 -2.21
N ALA A 180 6.94 7.94 -0.93
CA ALA A 180 8.15 7.81 -0.13
C ALA A 180 8.90 6.47 -0.28
N LEU A 181 8.29 5.47 -0.90
CA LEU A 181 8.93 4.22 -1.33
C LEU A 181 9.41 4.26 -2.79
N GLN A 182 9.32 5.44 -3.42
CA GLN A 182 9.54 5.65 -4.87
C GLN A 182 10.80 6.48 -5.14
N ALA A 183 11.64 6.69 -4.12
CA ALA A 183 12.88 7.46 -4.24
C ALA A 183 14.07 6.52 -4.46
N GLU A 184 14.30 6.19 -5.74
CA GLU A 184 15.62 5.98 -6.33
C GLU A 184 15.72 6.81 -7.61
#